data_AF-A0A2P8DQJ3-F1
#
_entry.id   AF-A0A2P8DQJ3-F1
#
_cell.length_a   1.000
_cell.length_b   1.000
_cell.length_c   1.000
_cell.angle_alpha   90.00
_cell.angle_beta   90.00
_cell.angle_gamma   90.00
#
_symmetry.space_group_name_H-M   'P 1'
#
loop_
_entity.id
_entity.type
_entity.pdbx_description
1 polymer ?
#
loop_
_entity_poly.entity_id
_entity_poly.type
_entity_poly.pdbx_seq_one_letter_code
_entity_poly.pdbx_strand_id
1 'polypeptide(L)'
;MSRPTRDPGLQPERTLLSWQRTLIVLIAVTLLFMRGPFPGGPPGSDGAVLLRLLPALAVAGLAGALMAHLRRRWRRSGNGYRDPGSGAPPAPLARPWALVLLSAAVLVLAVAAGATALLEPVP
;
A
#
# COMPACT_ATOMS: atom_id res chain seq x y z
N MET A 1 -44.69 0.54 -9.96
CA MET A 1 -43.34 1.14 -9.84
C MET A 1 -42.40 0.09 -9.26
N SER A 2 -41.68 -0.64 -10.12
CA SER A 2 -40.62 -1.58 -9.69
C SER A 2 -39.41 -0.76 -9.24
N ARG A 3 -38.98 -0.94 -7.98
CA ARG A 3 -37.75 -0.29 -7.48
C ARG A 3 -36.58 -0.75 -8.36
N PRO A 4 -35.68 0.15 -8.81
CA PRO A 4 -34.49 -0.27 -9.54
C PRO A 4 -33.72 -1.22 -8.64
N THR A 5 -33.51 -2.45 -9.11
CA THR A 5 -32.69 -3.47 -8.47
C THR A 5 -31.32 -2.86 -8.22
N ARG A 6 -31.04 -2.52 -6.96
CA ARG A 6 -29.77 -1.94 -6.53
C ARG A 6 -28.68 -2.93 -6.90
N ASP A 7 -27.78 -2.56 -7.80
CA ASP A 7 -26.73 -3.44 -8.35
C ASP A 7 -25.93 -4.07 -7.19
N PRO A 8 -26.19 -5.34 -6.82
CA PRO A 8 -25.70 -5.91 -5.56
C PRO A 8 -24.22 -6.27 -5.61
N GLY A 9 -23.62 -6.24 -6.82
CA GLY A 9 -22.35 -6.89 -7.09
C GLY A 9 -21.14 -5.97 -7.22
N LEU A 10 -21.31 -4.66 -7.49
CA LEU A 10 -20.19 -3.82 -7.96
C LEU A 10 -19.32 -3.16 -6.87
N GLN A 11 -19.70 -3.25 -5.59
CA GLN A 11 -18.93 -2.60 -4.51
C GLN A 11 -17.60 -3.30 -4.19
N PRO A 12 -17.53 -4.65 -4.15
CA PRO A 12 -16.29 -5.37 -3.95
C PRO A 12 -15.23 -5.11 -5.03
N GLU A 13 -15.58 -5.10 -6.33
CA GLU A 13 -14.59 -4.81 -7.38
C GLU A 13 -14.09 -3.37 -7.26
N ARG A 14 -14.98 -2.41 -7.02
CA ARG A 14 -14.60 -0.99 -6.85
C ARG A 14 -13.65 -0.80 -5.67
N THR A 15 -13.88 -1.52 -4.59
CA THR A 15 -12.99 -1.51 -3.42
C THR A 15 -11.64 -2.14 -3.75
N LEU A 16 -11.62 -3.26 -4.48
CA LEU A 16 -10.37 -3.89 -4.89
C LEU A 16 -9.55 -2.99 -5.82
N LEU A 17 -10.18 -2.36 -6.81
CA LEU A 17 -9.53 -1.41 -7.71
C LEU A 17 -8.98 -0.19 -6.96
N SER A 18 -9.73 0.34 -5.98
CA SER A 18 -9.22 1.46 -5.16
C SER A 18 -8.02 1.05 -4.32
N TRP A 19 -8.03 -0.14 -3.70
CA TRP A 19 -6.87 -0.68 -2.99
C TRP A 19 -5.67 -0.89 -3.91
N GLN A 20 -5.87 -1.44 -5.11
CA GLN A 20 -4.79 -1.60 -6.09
C GLN A 20 -4.18 -0.25 -6.47
N ARG A 21 -5.02 0.76 -6.73
CA ARG A 21 -4.57 2.11 -7.06
C ARG A 21 -3.74 2.70 -5.91
N THR A 22 -4.23 2.61 -4.68
CA THR A 22 -3.52 3.13 -3.50
C THR A 22 -2.16 2.47 -3.31
N LEU A 23 -2.07 1.14 -3.47
CA LEU A 23 -0.81 0.42 -3.34
C LEU A 23 0.18 0.75 -4.47
N ILE A 24 -0.30 0.92 -5.71
CA ILE A 24 0.53 1.36 -6.84
C ILE A 24 1.09 2.76 -6.59
N VAL A 25 0.24 3.70 -6.14
CA VAL A 25 0.67 5.06 -5.79
C VAL A 25 1.70 5.02 -4.66
N LEU A 26 1.48 4.22 -3.62
CA LEU A 26 2.44 4.08 -2.53
C LEU A 26 3.80 3.60 -3.03
N ILE A 27 3.83 2.55 -3.87
CA ILE A 27 5.05 2.04 -4.49
C ILE A 27 5.72 3.13 -5.34
N ALA A 28 4.96 3.86 -6.16
CA ALA A 28 5.48 4.94 -6.99
C ALA A 28 6.10 6.07 -6.16
N VAL A 29 5.46 6.46 -5.05
CA VAL A 29 6.01 7.46 -4.12
C VAL A 29 7.27 6.93 -3.44
N THR A 30 7.33 5.66 -3.05
CA THR A 30 8.54 5.03 -2.51
C THR A 30 9.69 5.02 -3.51
N LEU A 31 9.42 4.74 -4.79
CA LEU A 31 10.41 4.82 -5.86
C LEU A 31 10.86 6.27 -6.13
N LEU A 32 9.93 7.22 -6.05
CA LEU A 32 10.24 8.63 -6.21
C LEU A 32 11.10 9.17 -5.06
N PHE A 33 10.82 8.73 -3.83
CA PHE A 33 11.66 8.99 -2.66
C PHE A 33 13.10 8.51 -2.88
N MET A 34 13.27 7.37 -3.56
CA MET A 34 14.59 6.84 -3.94
C MET A 34 15.29 7.58 -5.07
N ARG A 35 14.54 8.26 -5.95
CA ARG A 35 15.09 8.96 -7.12
C ARG A 35 15.82 10.26 -6.75
N GLY A 36 15.51 10.86 -5.60
CA GLY A 36 16.10 12.13 -5.20
C GLY A 36 17.64 12.09 -5.22
N PRO A 37 18.31 13.22 -5.55
CA PRO A 37 19.77 13.27 -5.53
C PRO A 37 20.30 12.75 -4.18
N PHE A 38 21.40 12.01 -4.21
CA PHE A 38 22.23 11.74 -3.02
C PHE A 38 23.18 12.94 -2.90
N PRO A 39 22.88 13.98 -2.12
CA PRO A 39 23.70 15.17 -2.11
C PRO A 39 24.83 14.95 -1.09
N GLY A 40 26.08 14.99 -1.55
CA GLY A 40 27.13 15.70 -0.81
C GLY A 40 27.82 15.07 0.41
N GLY A 41 27.66 13.78 0.70
CA GLY A 41 28.60 13.07 1.60
C GLY A 41 29.78 12.48 0.83
N PRO A 42 31.01 12.41 1.38
CA PRO A 42 32.10 11.70 0.72
C PRO A 42 31.64 10.28 0.36
N PRO A 43 32.10 9.70 -0.77
CA PRO A 43 31.74 8.36 -1.17
C PRO A 43 32.07 7.39 -0.02
N GLY A 44 31.05 6.89 0.69
CA GLY A 44 31.22 6.03 1.86
C GLY A 44 30.41 6.38 3.12
N SER A 45 29.49 7.36 3.12
CA SER A 45 28.52 7.50 4.22
C SER A 45 27.40 6.45 4.13
N ASP A 46 27.74 5.19 4.37
CA ASP A 46 26.83 4.03 4.32
C ASP A 46 25.49 4.29 5.08
N GLY A 47 25.53 5.09 6.14
CA GLY A 47 24.37 5.45 6.94
C GLY A 47 23.24 6.16 6.18
N ALA A 48 23.54 7.07 5.24
CA ALA A 48 22.52 7.82 4.50
C ALA A 48 21.78 6.94 3.48
N VAL A 49 22.49 6.00 2.87
CA VAL A 49 21.92 5.00 1.95
C VAL A 49 21.02 4.03 2.72
N LEU A 50 21.49 3.51 3.87
CA LEU A 50 20.66 2.64 4.71
C LEU A 50 19.40 3.33 5.23
N LEU A 51 19.50 4.62 5.62
CA LEU A 51 18.37 5.40 6.13
C LEU A 51 17.25 5.57 5.08
N ARG A 52 17.60 5.62 3.79
CA ARG A 52 16.60 5.62 2.71
C ARG A 52 16.16 4.20 2.37
N LEU A 53 17.11 3.26 2.22
CA LEU A 53 16.89 1.93 1.65
C LEU A 53 16.01 1.05 2.52
N LEU A 54 16.26 1.02 3.83
CA LEU A 54 15.49 0.20 4.76
C LEU A 54 14.00 0.55 4.80
N PRO A 55 13.58 1.81 5.03
CA PRO A 55 12.16 2.14 5.05
C PRO A 55 11.51 1.97 3.67
N ALA A 56 12.23 2.26 2.58
CA ALA A 56 11.70 2.04 1.24
C ALA A 56 11.45 0.56 0.94
N LEU A 57 12.39 -0.32 1.29
CA LEU A 57 12.24 -1.76 1.10
C LEU A 57 11.12 -2.32 1.98
N ALA A 58 11.02 -1.85 3.23
CA ALA A 58 9.93 -2.22 4.13
C ALA A 58 8.56 -1.80 3.58
N VAL A 59 8.42 -0.55 3.12
CA VAL A 59 7.17 -0.03 2.54
C VAL A 59 6.80 -0.76 1.24
N ALA A 60 7.76 -0.97 0.34
CA ALA A 60 7.55 -1.68 -0.92
C ALA A 60 7.17 -3.15 -0.68
N GLY A 61 7.86 -3.84 0.23
CA GLY A 61 7.57 -5.21 0.62
C GLY A 61 6.19 -5.36 1.23
N LEU A 62 5.81 -4.44 2.14
CA LEU A 62 4.49 -4.41 2.75
C LEU A 62 3.39 -4.15 1.71
N ALA A 63 3.58 -3.18 0.81
CA ALA A 63 2.63 -2.88 -0.26
C ALA A 63 2.45 -4.08 -1.20
N GLY A 64 3.55 -4.75 -1.57
CA GLY A 64 3.55 -5.97 -2.37
C GLY A 64 2.85 -7.13 -1.68
N ALA A 65 3.08 -7.32 -0.38
CA ALA A 65 2.42 -8.34 0.43
C ALA A 65 0.90 -8.10 0.54
N LEU A 66 0.48 -6.85 0.76
CA LEU A 66 -0.94 -6.46 0.77
C LEU A 66 -1.59 -6.69 -0.61
N MET A 67 -0.91 -6.30 -1.69
CA MET A 67 -1.36 -6.54 -3.07
C MET A 67 -1.54 -8.03 -3.34
N ALA A 68 -0.56 -8.86 -2.97
CA ALA A 68 -0.61 -10.31 -3.12
C ALA A 68 -1.72 -10.93 -2.27
N HIS A 69 -1.91 -10.47 -1.03
CA HIS A 69 -2.97 -10.93 -0.14
C HIS A 69 -4.36 -10.65 -0.74
N LEU A 70 -4.60 -9.41 -1.19
CA LEU A 70 -5.85 -9.00 -1.83
C LEU A 70 -6.12 -9.79 -3.12
N ARG A 71 -5.10 -9.97 -3.97
CA ARG A 71 -5.22 -10.75 -5.22
C ARG A 71 -5.49 -12.24 -4.98
N ARG A 72 -4.79 -12.86 -4.02
CA ARG A 72 -5.00 -14.27 -3.65
C ARG A 72 -6.39 -14.47 -3.08
N ARG A 73 -6.85 -13.58 -2.20
CA ARG A 73 -8.20 -13.62 -1.62
C ARG A 73 -9.25 -13.48 -2.72
N TRP A 74 -9.10 -12.52 -3.62
CA TRP A 74 -10.03 -12.33 -4.73
C TRP A 74 -10.15 -13.56 -5.63
N ARG A 75 -9.01 -14.17 -6.01
CA ARG A 75 -8.98 -15.40 -6.81
C ARG A 75 -9.63 -16.59 -6.09
N ARG A 76 -9.47 -16.69 -4.77
CA ARG A 76 -10.07 -17.78 -3.96
C ARG A 76 -11.56 -17.59 -3.71
N SER A 77 -12.03 -16.36 -3.59
CA SER A 77 -13.45 -16.05 -3.34
C SER A 77 -14.30 -15.96 -4.62
N GLY A 78 -13.84 -16.51 -5.75
CA GLY A 78 -14.65 -16.64 -6.97
C GLY A 78 -15.34 -15.35 -7.41
N ASN A 79 -14.59 -14.25 -7.57
CA ASN A 79 -15.15 -12.94 -7.97
C ASN A 79 -16.11 -12.30 -6.95
N GLY A 80 -15.95 -12.58 -5.66
CA GLY A 80 -16.78 -11.95 -4.60
C GLY A 80 -18.15 -12.60 -4.44
N TYR A 81 -18.40 -13.71 -5.15
CA TYR A 81 -19.65 -14.44 -5.09
C TYR A 81 -19.49 -15.72 -4.26
N ARG A 82 -19.96 -15.64 -3.02
CA ARG A 82 -20.22 -16.73 -2.05
C ARG A 82 -19.01 -17.44 -1.43
N ASP A 83 -18.99 -17.37 -0.10
CA ASP A 83 -18.37 -18.40 0.75
C ASP A 83 -19.23 -19.68 0.64
N PRO A 84 -18.71 -20.79 0.07
CA PRO A 84 -19.51 -22.00 -0.20
C PRO A 84 -20.04 -22.69 1.07
N GLY A 85 -19.49 -22.36 2.25
CA GLY A 85 -19.82 -23.03 3.50
C GLY A 85 -20.75 -22.27 4.46
N SER A 86 -20.90 -20.95 4.34
CA SER A 86 -21.50 -20.14 5.41
C SER A 86 -22.70 -19.27 5.03
N GLY A 87 -22.95 -19.02 3.73
CA GLY A 87 -24.03 -18.13 3.28
C GLY A 87 -23.89 -16.68 3.76
N ALA A 88 -22.79 -16.32 4.43
CA ALA A 88 -22.57 -15.00 5.01
C ALA A 88 -22.04 -14.01 3.96
N PRO A 89 -22.33 -12.70 4.11
CA PRO A 89 -21.76 -11.67 3.24
C PRO A 89 -20.22 -11.75 3.27
N PRO A 90 -19.52 -11.63 2.13
CA PRO A 90 -18.07 -11.67 2.10
C PRO A 90 -17.52 -10.55 3.01
N ALA A 91 -16.76 -10.93 4.04
CA ALA A 91 -16.22 -9.99 5.02
C ALA A 91 -15.50 -8.81 4.34
N PRO A 92 -15.60 -7.57 4.86
CA PRO A 92 -15.04 -6.39 4.24
C PRO A 92 -13.61 -6.60 3.70
N LEU A 93 -13.37 -6.21 2.45
CA LEU A 93 -12.04 -6.26 1.83
C LEU A 93 -11.04 -5.41 2.62
N ALA A 94 -11.50 -4.27 3.15
CA ALA A 94 -10.78 -3.43 4.09
C ALA A 94 -10.88 -4.03 5.51
N ARG A 95 -10.07 -5.05 5.79
CA ARG A 95 -9.90 -5.52 7.17
C ARG A 95 -9.13 -4.44 7.96
N PRO A 96 -9.47 -4.18 9.23
CA PRO A 96 -8.87 -3.09 10.02
C PRO A 96 -7.35 -3.15 10.10
N TRP A 97 -6.76 -4.36 10.12
CA TRP A 97 -5.30 -4.53 10.09
C TRP A 97 -4.65 -4.00 8.81
N ALA A 98 -5.32 -4.08 7.66
CA ALA A 98 -4.77 -3.61 6.39
C ALA A 98 -4.69 -2.08 6.35
N LEU A 99 -5.67 -1.42 6.98
CA LEU A 99 -5.65 0.03 7.17
C LEU A 99 -4.53 0.45 8.13
N VAL A 100 -4.36 -0.27 9.25
CA VAL A 100 -3.27 -0.02 10.19
C VAL A 100 -1.90 -0.15 9.51
N LEU A 101 -1.69 -1.23 8.74
CA LEU A 101 -0.45 -1.44 8.00
C LEU A 101 -0.20 -0.37 6.94
N LEU A 102 -1.24 0.03 6.19
CA LEU A 102 -1.12 1.11 5.21
C LEU A 102 -0.74 2.43 5.88
N SER A 103 -1.42 2.79 6.97
CA SER A 103 -1.12 4.00 7.74
C SER A 103 0.29 3.97 8.32
N ALA A 104 0.73 2.82 8.85
CA ALA A 104 2.09 2.65 9.34
C ALA A 104 3.13 2.79 8.22
N ALA A 105 2.86 2.24 7.03
CA ALA A 105 3.74 2.38 5.87
C ALA A 105 3.91 3.83 5.44
N VAL A 106 2.80 4.57 5.37
CA VAL A 106 2.79 6.01 5.05
C VAL A 106 3.55 6.80 6.11
N LEU A 107 3.34 6.50 7.39
CA LEU A 107 4.05 7.14 8.49
C LEU A 107 5.56 6.91 8.41
N VAL A 108 5.99 5.66 8.20
CA VAL A 108 7.41 5.31 8.05
C VAL A 108 8.05 6.07 6.88
N LEU A 109 7.36 6.13 5.74
CA LEU A 109 7.85 6.87 4.57
C LEU A 109 7.95 8.37 4.83
N ALA A 110 6.95 8.96 5.50
CA ALA A 110 6.93 10.38 5.86
C ALA A 110 8.04 10.73 6.86
N VAL A 111 8.26 9.91 7.88
CA VAL A 111 9.35 10.09 8.86
C VAL A 111 10.71 9.95 8.18
N ALA A 112 10.91 8.95 7.33
CA ALA A 112 12.16 8.77 6.60
C ALA A 112 12.45 9.96 5.66
N ALA A 113 11.44 10.46 4.97
CA ALA A 113 11.56 11.64 4.10
C ALA A 113 11.88 12.91 4.91
N GLY A 114 11.17 13.14 6.02
CA GLY A 114 11.43 14.28 6.90
C GLY A 114 12.82 14.22 7.53
N ALA A 115 13.24 13.06 8.04
CA ALA A 115 14.58 12.86 8.59
C ALA A 115 15.65 13.09 7.53
N THR A 116 15.45 12.60 6.30
CA THR A 116 16.36 12.86 5.19
C THR A 116 16.46 14.35 4.88
N ALA A 117 15.35 15.09 4.87
CA ALA A 117 15.34 16.52 4.58
C ALA A 117 15.98 17.38 5.70
N LEU A 118 15.84 16.97 6.95
CA LEU A 118 16.44 17.65 8.11
C LEU A 118 17.94 17.39 8.22
N LEU A 119 18.39 16.18 7.88
CA LEU A 119 19.81 15.81 7.93
C LEU A 119 20.60 16.30 6.72
N GLU A 120 19.95 16.46 5.58
CA GLU A 120 20.55 16.94 4.32
C GLU A 120 19.87 18.24 3.88
N PRO A 121 20.09 19.37 4.57
CA PRO A 121 19.53 20.65 4.16
C PRO A 121 20.03 21.01 2.77
N VAL A 122 19.08 21.14 1.83
CA VAL A 122 19.37 21.57 0.46
C VAL A 122 19.96 22.99 0.51
N PRO A 123 21.16 23.23 -0.05
CA PRO A 123 21.77 24.56 -0.08
C PRO A 123 21.03 25.54 -1.00
#